data_AF-A0A2R7J7L6-F1
#
_entry.id   AF-A0A2R7J7L6-F1
#
_cell.length_a   1.000
_cell.length_b   1.000
_cell.length_c   1.000
_cell.angle_alpha   90.00
_cell.angle_beta   90.00
_cell.angle_gamma   90.00
#
_symmetry.space_group_name_H-M   'P 1'
#
loop_
_entity.id
_entity.type
_entity.pdbx_description
1 polymer ?
#
loop_
_entity_poly.entity_id
_entity_poly.type
_entity_poly.pdbx_seq_one_letter_code
_entity_poly.pdbx_strand_id
1 'polypeptide(L)'
;LVRRTALEAAGGIAAVRSALIDDCAFGALMKGQGAVWLGLTDRAVSIRRYDTWGSVAAMISRSAYAQLNYSPLLLAGTTLGLALTYLVPPLLAIFAHGVAQFAAIGAWALMALAFQPMLRFYGRSPLWGPALPLIATFYAGCTLLSAWQHVRGRGGMWKGRVQAALNEDVTA
;
A
#
# COMPACT_ATOMS: atom_id res chain seq x y z
N LEU A 1 17.69 9.58 -2.20
CA LEU A 1 19.01 9.97 -2.74
C LEU A 1 19.78 8.69 -3.04
N VAL A 2 20.49 8.62 -4.17
CA VAL A 2 21.28 7.44 -4.56
C VAL A 2 22.67 7.87 -5.02
N ARG A 3 23.69 7.08 -4.70
CA ARG A 3 25.05 7.32 -5.24
C ARG A 3 25.08 6.94 -6.71
N ARG A 4 25.64 7.81 -7.54
CA ARG A 4 25.71 7.62 -8.99
C ARG A 4 26.36 6.29 -9.40
N THR A 5 27.48 5.95 -8.78
CA THR A 5 28.21 4.71 -9.08
C THR A 5 27.39 3.45 -8.81
N ALA A 6 26.63 3.43 -7.70
CA ALA A 6 25.74 2.31 -7.38
C ALA A 6 24.54 2.23 -8.35
N LEU A 7 24.02 3.38 -8.80
CA LEU A 7 22.95 3.43 -9.79
C LEU A 7 23.43 2.93 -11.16
N GLU A 8 24.64 3.29 -11.57
CA GLU A 8 25.26 2.83 -12.82
C GLU A 8 25.53 1.32 -12.77
N ALA A 9 26.06 0.81 -11.65
CA ALA A 9 26.26 -0.62 -11.43
C ALA A 9 24.95 -1.42 -11.45
N ALA A 10 23.84 -0.80 -11.02
CA ALA A 10 22.50 -1.38 -11.05
C ALA A 10 21.83 -1.37 -12.45
N GLY A 11 22.48 -0.82 -13.48
CA GLY A 11 21.90 -0.70 -14.83
C GLY A 11 21.01 0.54 -15.04
N GLY A 12 21.06 1.50 -14.11
CA GLY A 12 20.34 2.76 -14.19
C GLY A 12 18.82 2.65 -14.04
N ILE A 13 18.11 3.76 -14.27
CA ILE A 13 16.64 3.84 -14.13
C ILE A 13 15.92 2.97 -15.16
N ALA A 14 16.55 2.72 -16.32
CA ALA A 14 15.98 1.91 -17.38
C ALA A 14 15.65 0.47 -16.92
N ALA A 15 16.39 -0.06 -15.93
CA ALA A 15 16.20 -1.41 -15.38
C ALA A 15 14.81 -1.62 -14.75
N VAL A 16 14.14 -0.56 -14.27
CA VAL A 16 12.84 -0.66 -13.60
C VAL A 16 11.68 -0.10 -14.43
N ARG A 17 11.91 0.29 -15.69
CA ARG A 17 10.90 0.98 -16.54
C ARG A 17 9.61 0.20 -16.78
N SER A 18 9.69 -1.13 -16.69
CA SER A 18 8.59 -2.06 -16.91
C SER A 18 7.88 -2.46 -15.62
N ALA A 19 8.39 -2.06 -14.46
CA ALA A 19 7.73 -2.36 -13.19
C ALA A 19 6.40 -1.62 -13.09
N LEU A 20 5.44 -2.25 -12.42
CA LEU A 20 4.18 -1.60 -12.07
C LEU A 20 4.37 -0.67 -10.85
N ILE A 21 5.30 -1.03 -9.97
CA ILE A 21 5.64 -0.31 -8.75
C ILE A 21 7.15 -0.03 -8.79
N ASP A 22 7.49 1.04 -9.49
CA ASP A 22 8.87 1.43 -9.77
C ASP A 22 9.67 1.63 -8.47
N ASP A 23 9.07 2.18 -7.41
CA ASP A 23 9.75 2.46 -6.14
C ASP A 23 10.23 1.18 -5.43
N CYS A 24 9.36 0.16 -5.32
CA CYS A 24 9.72 -1.12 -4.70
C CYS A 24 10.72 -1.90 -5.57
N ALA A 25 10.52 -1.89 -6.89
CA ALA A 25 11.45 -2.52 -7.83
C ALA A 25 12.84 -1.86 -7.75
N PHE A 26 12.88 -0.53 -7.68
CA PHE A 26 14.11 0.23 -7.51
C PHE A 26 14.76 -0.03 -6.15
N GLY A 27 13.97 -0.11 -5.07
CA GLY A 27 14.46 -0.48 -3.75
C GLY A 27 15.10 -1.88 -3.73
N ALA A 28 14.46 -2.86 -4.34
CA ALA A 28 14.99 -4.23 -4.45
C ALA A 28 16.28 -4.27 -5.29
N LEU A 29 16.31 -3.55 -6.41
CA LEU A 29 17.50 -3.42 -7.26
C LEU A 29 18.67 -2.80 -6.48
N MET A 30 18.42 -1.70 -5.76
CA MET A 30 19.44 -1.01 -4.97
C MET A 30 19.88 -1.81 -3.74
N LYS A 31 19.03 -2.68 -3.19
CA LYS A 31 19.39 -3.59 -2.10
C LYS A 31 20.51 -4.56 -2.51
N GLY A 32 20.58 -4.92 -3.79
CA GLY A 32 21.70 -5.69 -4.35
C GLY A 32 23.04 -4.93 -4.37
N GLN A 33 23.01 -3.60 -4.30
CA GLN A 33 24.20 -2.73 -4.33
C GLN A 33 24.67 -2.30 -2.93
N GLY A 34 23.93 -2.66 -1.87
CA GLY A 34 24.30 -2.36 -0.49
C GLY A 34 23.11 -2.06 0.42
N ALA A 35 23.41 -1.45 1.57
CA ALA A 35 22.39 -1.06 2.53
C ALA A 35 21.49 0.05 1.96
N VAL A 36 20.18 -0.16 2.06
CA VAL A 36 19.16 0.82 1.70
C VAL A 36 18.53 1.33 2.99
N TRP A 37 18.29 2.63 3.05
CA TRP A 37 17.60 3.28 4.16
C TRP A 37 16.26 3.85 3.68
N LEU A 38 15.22 3.60 4.46
CA LEU A 38 13.89 4.18 4.26
C LEU A 38 13.68 5.28 5.29
N GLY A 39 13.34 6.47 4.82
CA GLY A 39 13.08 7.60 5.68
C GLY A 39 12.01 8.52 5.12
N LEU A 40 11.41 9.27 6.04
CA LEU A 40 10.44 10.30 5.71
C LEU A 40 11.17 11.57 5.25
N THR A 41 10.62 12.24 4.25
CA THR A 41 11.14 13.52 3.75
C THR A 41 9.99 14.43 3.33
N ASP A 42 10.16 15.73 3.55
CA ASP A 42 9.31 16.82 3.09
C ASP A 42 9.77 17.40 1.74
N ARG A 43 10.88 16.90 1.19
CA ARG A 43 11.51 17.42 -0.04
C ARG A 43 10.90 16.88 -1.33
N ALA A 44 10.01 15.88 -1.23
CA ALA A 44 9.35 15.27 -2.36
C ALA A 44 7.85 15.60 -2.31
N VAL A 45 7.36 16.25 -3.37
CA VAL A 45 5.95 16.61 -3.49
C VAL A 45 5.35 15.87 -4.69
N SER A 46 4.20 15.24 -4.49
CA SER A 46 3.46 14.62 -5.59
C SER A 46 2.95 15.69 -6.55
N ILE A 47 3.35 15.59 -7.82
CA ILE A 47 2.78 16.41 -8.91
C ILE A 47 1.34 16.03 -9.23
N ARG A 48 0.92 14.82 -8.83
CA ARG A 48 -0.45 14.33 -9.05
C ARG A 48 -1.29 14.61 -7.83
N ARG A 49 -2.34 15.42 -8.01
CA ARG A 49 -3.35 15.68 -6.99
C ARG A 49 -4.43 14.60 -7.00
N TYR A 50 -4.92 14.27 -5.82
CA TYR A 50 -5.97 13.28 -5.59
C TYR A 50 -7.06 13.95 -4.75
N ASP A 51 -7.88 14.75 -5.42
CA ASP A 51 -8.83 15.65 -4.75
C ASP A 51 -10.16 14.96 -4.38
N THR A 52 -10.35 13.70 -4.78
CA THR A 52 -11.58 12.95 -4.52
C THR A 52 -11.29 11.56 -3.96
N TRP A 53 -12.24 11.03 -3.18
CA TRP A 53 -12.22 9.64 -2.69
C TRP A 53 -12.05 8.62 -3.83
N GLY A 54 -12.73 8.85 -4.96
CA GLY A 54 -12.61 8.01 -6.14
C GLY A 54 -11.21 8.02 -6.75
N SER A 55 -10.55 9.18 -6.77
CA SER A 55 -9.17 9.30 -7.26
C SER A 55 -8.17 8.58 -6.34
N VAL A 56 -8.38 8.61 -5.03
CA VAL A 56 -7.58 7.87 -4.04
C VAL A 56 -7.85 6.36 -4.17
N ALA A 57 -9.11 5.95 -4.29
CA ALA A 57 -9.48 4.56 -4.49
C ALA A 57 -8.85 4.00 -5.78
N ALA A 58 -8.95 4.75 -6.89
CA ALA A 58 -8.32 4.38 -8.15
C ALA A 58 -6.79 4.28 -8.03
N MET A 59 -6.17 5.17 -7.25
CA MET A 59 -4.73 5.11 -6.97
C MET A 59 -4.34 3.82 -6.24
N ILE A 60 -5.06 3.46 -5.18
CA ILE A 60 -4.80 2.25 -4.37
C ILE A 60 -5.10 0.99 -5.18
N SER A 61 -6.31 0.90 -5.75
CA SER A 61 -6.80 -0.29 -6.46
C SER A 61 -5.99 -0.65 -7.70
N ARG A 62 -5.15 0.25 -8.17
CA ARG A 62 -4.26 0.01 -9.30
C ARG A 62 -3.10 -0.93 -8.99
N SER A 63 -2.56 -0.89 -7.77
CA SER A 63 -1.35 -1.64 -7.42
C SER A 63 -1.54 -2.59 -6.24
N ALA A 64 -2.60 -2.45 -5.46
CA ALA A 64 -2.79 -3.22 -4.22
C ALA A 64 -2.73 -4.74 -4.44
N TYR A 65 -3.42 -5.29 -5.45
CA TYR A 65 -3.36 -6.74 -5.68
C TYR A 65 -2.04 -7.20 -6.32
N ALA A 66 -1.37 -6.32 -7.08
CA ALA A 66 -0.05 -6.61 -7.62
C ALA A 66 1.02 -6.68 -6.51
N GLN A 67 0.92 -5.87 -5.45
CA GLN A 67 1.78 -5.99 -4.26
C GLN A 67 1.63 -7.35 -3.57
N LEU A 68 0.46 -7.98 -3.70
CA LEU A 68 0.17 -9.31 -3.18
C LEU A 68 0.49 -10.41 -4.20
N ASN A 69 1.27 -10.10 -5.24
CA ASN A 69 1.67 -11.01 -6.31
C ASN A 69 0.48 -11.75 -6.95
N TYR A 70 -0.69 -11.09 -7.02
CA TYR A 70 -1.93 -11.69 -7.51
C TYR A 70 -2.31 -13.01 -6.81
N SER A 71 -1.89 -13.19 -5.54
CA SER A 71 -2.16 -14.38 -4.75
C SER A 71 -3.46 -14.24 -3.95
N PRO A 72 -4.47 -15.09 -4.18
CA PRO A 72 -5.71 -15.08 -3.40
C PRO A 72 -5.47 -15.36 -1.91
N LEU A 73 -4.47 -16.18 -1.58
CA LEU A 73 -4.14 -16.52 -0.19
C LEU A 73 -3.57 -15.29 0.54
N LEU A 74 -2.65 -14.56 -0.10
CA LEU A 74 -2.11 -13.32 0.48
C LEU A 74 -3.19 -12.24 0.57
N LEU A 75 -4.12 -12.17 -0.37
CA LEU A 75 -5.27 -11.28 -0.31
C LEU A 75 -6.18 -11.60 0.88
N ALA A 76 -6.56 -12.86 1.06
CA ALA A 76 -7.39 -13.29 2.18
C ALA A 76 -6.67 -13.01 3.51
N GLY A 77 -5.41 -13.41 3.64
CA GLY A 77 -4.60 -13.17 4.83
C GLY A 77 -4.45 -11.68 5.15
N THR A 78 -4.17 -10.84 4.16
CA THR A 78 -4.03 -9.39 4.34
C THR A 78 -5.37 -8.76 4.76
N THR A 79 -6.46 -9.14 4.12
CA THR A 79 -7.80 -8.61 4.43
C THR A 79 -8.23 -9.02 5.84
N LEU A 80 -7.99 -10.27 6.23
CA LEU A 80 -8.25 -10.77 7.58
C LEU A 80 -7.35 -10.08 8.61
N GLY A 81 -6.06 -9.90 8.31
CA GLY A 81 -5.13 -9.16 9.16
C GLY A 81 -5.58 -7.72 9.39
N LEU A 82 -5.98 -7.03 8.31
CA LEU A 82 -6.54 -5.67 8.41
C LEU A 82 -7.82 -5.66 9.27
N ALA A 83 -8.75 -6.59 9.06
CA ALA A 83 -9.98 -6.66 9.85
C ALA A 83 -9.68 -6.93 11.33
N LEU A 84 -8.79 -7.88 11.64
CA LEU A 84 -8.41 -8.22 13.01
C LEU A 84 -7.71 -7.07 13.71
N THR A 85 -6.74 -6.42 13.05
CA THR A 85 -5.99 -5.33 13.66
C THR A 85 -6.84 -4.08 13.83
N TYR A 86 -7.62 -3.71 12.82
CA TYR A 86 -8.27 -2.38 12.78
C TYR A 86 -9.74 -2.38 13.17
N LEU A 87 -10.49 -3.49 13.03
CA LEU A 87 -11.93 -3.53 13.34
C LEU A 87 -12.27 -4.25 14.64
N VAL A 88 -11.54 -5.29 15.00
CA VAL A 88 -11.85 -6.04 16.23
C VAL A 88 -11.73 -5.19 17.50
N PRO A 89 -10.69 -4.35 17.71
CA PRO A 89 -10.62 -3.54 18.93
C PRO A 89 -11.77 -2.53 19.05
N PRO A 90 -12.14 -1.72 18.04
CA PRO A 90 -13.31 -0.85 18.14
C PRO A 90 -14.63 -1.61 18.36
N LEU A 91 -14.83 -2.74 17.68
CA LEU A 91 -16.06 -3.52 17.84
C LEU A 91 -16.18 -4.09 19.26
N LEU A 92 -15.10 -4.66 19.80
CA LEU A 92 -15.10 -5.17 21.18
C LEU A 92 -15.19 -4.03 22.20
N ALA A 93 -14.62 -2.86 21.94
CA ALA A 93 -14.76 -1.70 22.82
C ALA A 93 -16.22 -1.23 22.94
N ILE A 94 -17.02 -1.38 21.87
CA ILE A 94 -18.42 -0.97 21.83
C ILE A 94 -19.36 -2.07 22.36
N PHE A 95 -19.14 -3.32 21.96
CA PHE A 95 -20.10 -4.41 22.17
C PHE A 95 -19.71 -5.41 23.27
N ALA A 96 -18.45 -5.46 23.72
CA ALA A 96 -18.06 -6.36 24.79
C ALA A 96 -18.29 -5.72 26.18
N HIS A 97 -18.18 -6.53 27.23
CA HIS A 97 -18.28 -6.09 28.62
C HIS A 97 -17.11 -6.60 29.45
N GLY A 98 -16.83 -5.93 30.57
CA GLY A 98 -15.79 -6.33 31.51
C GLY A 98 -14.37 -6.17 30.95
N VAL A 99 -13.47 -7.10 31.31
CA VAL A 99 -12.03 -7.01 31.00
C VAL A 99 -11.77 -6.92 29.49
N ALA A 100 -12.55 -7.65 28.68
CA ALA A 100 -12.42 -7.64 27.22
C ALA A 100 -12.67 -6.24 26.62
N GLN A 101 -13.66 -5.50 27.14
CA GLN A 101 -13.98 -4.15 26.70
C GLN A 101 -12.82 -3.18 27.01
N PHE A 102 -12.29 -3.22 28.23
CA PHE A 102 -11.17 -2.36 28.63
C PHE A 102 -9.89 -2.66 27.84
N ALA A 103 -9.59 -3.95 27.60
CA ALA A 103 -8.46 -4.35 26.77
C ALA A 103 -8.62 -3.84 25.32
N ALA A 104 -9.83 -3.90 24.77
CA ALA A 104 -10.15 -3.43 23.43
C ALA A 104 -10.05 -1.89 23.31
N ILE A 105 -10.53 -1.15 24.32
CA ILE A 105 -10.35 0.32 24.41
C ILE A 105 -8.86 0.65 24.45
N GLY A 106 -8.07 -0.06 25.28
CA GLY A 106 -6.63 0.13 25.38
C GLY A 106 -5.92 -0.12 24.04
N ALA A 107 -6.26 -1.22 23.36
CA ALA A 107 -5.72 -1.55 22.05
C ALA A 107 -6.06 -0.49 20.98
N TRP A 108 -7.32 0.00 20.97
CA TRP A 108 -7.73 1.06 20.05
C TRP A 108 -7.03 2.40 20.35
N ALA A 109 -6.85 2.74 21.63
CA ALA A 109 -6.10 3.93 22.04
C ALA A 109 -4.62 3.84 21.62
N LEU A 110 -3.97 2.70 21.86
CA LEU A 110 -2.58 2.47 21.45
C LEU A 110 -2.42 2.57 19.93
N MET A 111 -3.37 2.02 19.17
CA MET A 111 -3.43 2.17 17.72
C MET A 111 -3.52 3.64 17.30
N ALA A 112 -4.42 4.42 17.91
CA ALA A 112 -4.58 5.84 17.62
C ALA A 112 -3.33 6.66 18.00
N LEU A 113 -2.65 6.29 19.10
CA LEU A 113 -1.40 6.91 19.55
C LEU A 113 -0.23 6.59 18.60
N ALA A 114 -0.12 5.33 18.18
CA ALA A 114 0.92 4.90 17.22
C ALA A 114 0.80 5.61 15.87
N PHE A 115 -0.40 6.10 15.50
CA PHE A 115 -0.63 6.86 14.27
C PHE A 115 -0.31 8.36 14.40
N GLN A 116 -0.16 8.90 15.61
CA GLN A 116 0.09 10.33 15.82
C GLN A 116 1.36 10.87 15.15
N PRO A 117 2.51 10.17 15.13
CA PRO A 117 3.70 10.66 14.45
C PRO A 117 3.45 10.93 12.95
N MET A 118 2.67 10.07 12.29
CA MET A 118 2.32 10.24 10.88
C MET A 118 1.38 11.44 10.67
N LEU A 119 0.37 11.61 11.54
CA LEU A 119 -0.52 12.77 11.47
C LEU A 119 0.26 14.09 11.66
N ARG A 120 1.17 14.12 12.63
CA ARG A 120 2.04 15.29 12.89
C ARG A 120 2.96 15.57 11.69
N PHE A 121 3.57 14.54 11.12
CA PHE A 121 4.44 14.68 9.95
C PHE A 121 3.71 15.30 8.75
N TYR A 122 2.45 14.92 8.51
CA TYR A 122 1.62 15.47 7.42
C TYR A 122 0.76 16.68 7.80
N GLY A 123 0.97 17.27 8.98
CA GLY A 123 0.22 18.45 9.46
C GLY A 123 -1.29 18.21 9.58
N ARG A 124 -1.71 16.98 9.89
CA ARG A 124 -3.12 16.60 10.03
C ARG A 124 -3.56 16.65 11.49
N SER A 125 -4.85 16.88 11.69
CA SER A 125 -5.45 16.91 13.03
C SER A 125 -5.26 15.57 13.76
N PRO A 126 -4.87 15.55 15.05
CA PRO A 126 -4.78 14.36 15.90
C PRO A 126 -6.08 13.54 15.97
N LEU A 127 -7.23 14.20 15.73
CA LEU A 127 -8.57 13.61 15.77
C LEU A 127 -8.77 12.52 14.70
N TRP A 128 -7.91 12.44 13.70
CA TRP A 128 -7.91 11.33 12.74
C TRP A 128 -7.39 10.01 13.33
N GLY A 129 -6.74 10.05 14.50
CA GLY A 129 -6.25 8.85 15.21
C GLY A 129 -7.34 7.81 15.47
N PRO A 130 -8.41 8.16 16.21
CA PRO A 130 -9.54 7.26 16.44
C PRO A 130 -10.27 6.82 15.18
N ALA A 131 -10.22 7.62 14.10
CA ALA A 131 -10.85 7.30 12.81
C ALA A 131 -10.04 6.31 11.94
N LEU A 132 -8.86 5.86 12.40
CA LEU A 132 -8.02 4.92 11.67
C LEU A 132 -8.72 3.62 11.25
N PRO A 133 -9.62 3.01 12.05
CA PRO A 133 -10.41 1.85 11.62
C PRO A 133 -11.17 2.10 10.32
N LEU A 134 -11.81 3.26 10.18
CA LEU A 134 -12.58 3.62 8.99
C LEU A 134 -11.66 3.80 7.76
N ILE A 135 -10.50 4.42 7.96
CA ILE A 135 -9.47 4.58 6.91
C ILE A 135 -8.98 3.20 6.45
N ALA A 136 -8.72 2.30 7.39
CA ALA A 136 -8.29 0.93 7.11
C ALA A 136 -9.38 0.12 6.38
N THR A 137 -10.66 0.27 6.74
CA THR A 137 -11.78 -0.33 6.01
C THR A 137 -11.82 0.13 4.56
N PHE A 138 -11.68 1.44 4.33
CA PHE A 138 -11.62 1.99 2.97
C PHE A 138 -10.45 1.41 2.18
N TYR A 139 -9.26 1.33 2.78
CA TYR A 139 -8.08 0.72 2.17
C TYR A 139 -8.26 -0.77 1.85
N ALA A 140 -8.86 -1.54 2.77
CA ALA A 140 -9.19 -2.95 2.56
C ALA A 140 -10.18 -3.12 1.39
N GLY A 141 -11.22 -2.28 1.34
CA GLY A 141 -12.17 -2.25 0.22
C GLY A 141 -11.49 -1.95 -1.11
N CYS A 142 -10.56 -0.99 -1.15
CA CYS A 142 -9.78 -0.70 -2.36
C CYS A 142 -8.87 -1.87 -2.78
N THR A 143 -8.32 -2.61 -1.81
CA THR A 143 -7.51 -3.82 -2.05
C THR A 143 -8.36 -4.93 -2.68
N LEU A 144 -9.55 -5.19 -2.14
CA LEU A 144 -10.51 -6.14 -2.73
C LEU A 144 -10.98 -5.70 -4.11
N LEU A 145 -11.24 -4.40 -4.28
CA LEU A 145 -11.60 -3.81 -5.57
C LEU A 145 -10.48 -3.98 -6.61
N SER A 146 -9.20 -3.90 -6.19
CA SER A 146 -8.04 -4.20 -7.04
C SER A 146 -8.09 -5.63 -7.58
N ALA A 147 -8.33 -6.59 -6.69
CA ALA A 147 -8.41 -8.00 -7.06
C ALA A 147 -9.61 -8.29 -7.98
N TRP A 148 -10.76 -7.71 -7.69
CA TRP A 148 -11.95 -7.84 -8.52
C TRP A 148 -11.76 -7.24 -9.93
N GLN A 149 -11.11 -6.08 -10.03
CA GLN A 149 -10.76 -5.50 -11.34
C GLN A 149 -9.78 -6.39 -12.10
N HIS A 150 -8.84 -7.03 -11.42
CA HIS A 150 -7.92 -7.99 -12.03
C HIS A 150 -8.64 -9.19 -12.62
N VAL A 151 -9.54 -9.82 -11.86
CA VAL A 151 -10.35 -10.95 -12.34
C VAL A 151 -11.22 -10.57 -13.55
N ARG A 152 -11.67 -9.32 -13.63
CA ARG A 152 -12.44 -8.80 -14.78
C ARG A 152 -11.57 -8.41 -15.99
N GLY A 153 -10.29 -8.74 -16.02
CA GLY A 153 -9.36 -8.36 -17.10
C GLY A 153 -9.04 -6.86 -17.14
N ARG A 154 -9.45 -6.10 -16.11
CA ARG A 154 -9.19 -4.66 -15.96
C ARG A 154 -7.95 -4.37 -15.10
N GLY A 155 -7.33 -5.41 -14.52
CA GLY A 155 -6.17 -5.31 -13.61
C GLY A 155 -4.85 -4.85 -14.23
N GLY A 156 -4.86 -4.47 -15.51
CA GLY A 156 -3.72 -3.90 -16.22
C GLY A 156 -4.00 -2.52 -16.83
N MET A 157 -5.17 -1.91 -16.56
CA MET A 157 -5.53 -0.60 -17.14
C MET A 157 -4.79 0.56 -16.47
N TRP A 158 -3.45 0.55 -16.47
CA TRP A 158 -2.66 1.76 -16.27
C TRP A 158 -1.26 1.69 -16.91
N LYS A 159 -1.24 1.78 -18.25
CA LYS A 159 -0.25 2.51 -19.09
C LYS A 159 -0.63 2.52 -20.58
N GLY A 160 -1.88 2.20 -20.98
CA GLY A 160 -2.22 2.01 -22.40
C GLY A 160 -1.39 0.92 -23.08
N ARG A 161 -0.73 0.05 -22.31
CA ARG A 161 0.08 -1.07 -22.78
C ARG A 161 -0.45 -2.34 -22.17
N VAL A 162 -0.99 -3.20 -23.01
CA VAL A 162 -1.23 -4.61 -22.71
C VAL A 162 0.15 -5.26 -22.56
N GLN A 163 0.69 -5.33 -21.34
CA GLN A 163 1.84 -6.19 -21.05
C GLN A 163 1.33 -7.60 -20.77
N ALA A 164 0.78 -8.22 -21.82
CA ALA A 164 0.43 -9.64 -21.91
C ALA A 164 0.18 -10.01 -23.38
N ALA A 165 1.17 -9.73 -24.23
CA ALA A 165 1.41 -10.24 -25.59
C ALA A 165 2.71 -9.51 -26.00
N LEU A 166 3.88 -10.12 -26.08
CA LEU A 166 4.27 -11.16 -27.01
C LEU A 166 5.46 -11.90 -26.39
N ASN A 167 5.27 -13.15 -25.96
CA ASN A 167 6.32 -14.14 -26.16
C ASN A 167 6.12 -14.58 -27.60
N GLU A 168 6.77 -13.89 -28.54
CA GLU A 168 6.91 -14.40 -29.89
C GLU A 168 7.82 -15.63 -29.82
N ASP A 169 7.25 -16.73 -30.27
CA ASP A 169 7.91 -17.86 -30.89
C ASP A 169 9.11 -17.39 -31.73
N VAL A 170 10.31 -17.56 -31.19
CA VAL A 170 11.54 -17.63 -32.00
C VAL A 170 11.83 -19.11 -32.21
N THR A 171 11.12 -19.72 -33.17
CA THR A 171 11.60 -20.84 -33.98
C THR A 171 10.77 -20.96 -35.25
N ALA A 172 11.23 -20.30 -36.32
CA ALA A 172 11.11 -20.77 -37.70
C ALA A 172 12.27 -20.19 -38.49
#